data_AF-N8WRP2-F1
#
_entry.id   AF-N8WRP2-F1
#
_cell.length_a   1.000
_cell.length_b   1.000
_cell.length_c   1.000
_cell.angle_alpha   90.00
_cell.angle_beta   90.00
_cell.angle_gamma   90.00
#
_symmetry.space_group_name_H-M   'P 1'
#
loop_
_entity.id
_entity.type
_entity.pdbx_description
1 polymer ?
#
loop_
_entity_poly.entity_id
_entity_poly.type
_entity_poly.pdbx_seq_one_letter_code
_entity_poly.pdbx_strand_id
1 'polypeptide(L)'
;MKKILFFGVILLLTACSKSELEQLKSDQEDLKKQADELTKQADPLSEECQKLVAQYKDALAKNSSDMEAKKEAAKKVCQQAFDLSNKALELRDEIFNIQIAIIAEENKGKTSE
;
A
#
# COMPACT_ATOMS: atom_id res chain seq x y z
N MET A 1 -12.84 9.88 13.04
CA MET A 1 -13.35 8.87 12.09
C MET A 1 -14.01 9.59 10.92
N LYS A 2 -13.36 9.63 9.75
CA LYS A 2 -13.98 10.03 8.48
C LYS A 2 -13.37 9.15 7.38
N LYS A 3 -14.02 8.02 7.11
CA LYS A 3 -13.84 7.25 5.88
C LYS A 3 -14.83 7.83 4.89
N ILE A 4 -14.37 8.63 3.94
CA ILE A 4 -15.20 9.10 2.83
C ILE A 4 -15.02 8.07 1.72
N LEU A 5 -15.94 7.12 1.69
CA LEU A 5 -16.25 6.28 0.54
C LEU A 5 -16.90 7.17 -0.53
N PHE A 6 -16.26 7.32 -1.67
CA PHE A 6 -16.95 7.68 -2.92
C PHE A 6 -16.52 6.70 -4.02
N PHE A 7 -16.92 5.44 -3.84
CA PHE A 7 -17.15 4.54 -4.98
C PHE A 7 -18.50 4.94 -5.59
N GLY A 8 -18.49 5.47 -6.80
CA GLY A 8 -19.69 5.56 -7.63
C GLY A 8 -19.93 6.93 -8.24
N VAL A 9 -19.39 7.15 -9.44
CA VAL A 9 -20.07 7.92 -10.48
C VAL A 9 -19.89 7.17 -11.80
N ILE A 10 -21.02 6.69 -12.33
CA ILE A 10 -21.17 6.04 -13.62
C ILE A 10 -21.34 7.11 -14.71
N LEU A 11 -20.52 6.98 -15.78
CA LEU A 11 -20.74 7.30 -17.20
C LEU A 11 -21.68 8.48 -17.58
N LEU A 12 -21.09 9.54 -18.16
CA LEU A 12 -21.73 10.42 -19.15
C LEU A 12 -20.74 10.93 -20.22
N LEU A 13 -20.74 10.25 -21.38
CA LEU A 13 -20.75 10.76 -22.76
C LEU A 13 -19.64 11.72 -23.31
N THR A 14 -18.73 11.11 -24.07
CA THR A 14 -18.26 11.48 -25.44
C THR A 14 -17.58 12.83 -25.75
N ALA A 15 -17.25 13.65 -24.75
CA ALA A 15 -16.11 14.60 -24.83
C ALA A 15 -15.14 14.45 -23.64
N CYS A 16 -15.36 13.41 -22.82
CA CYS A 16 -14.72 13.17 -21.53
C CYS A 16 -13.47 12.29 -21.59
N SER A 17 -13.11 11.64 -22.71
CA SER A 17 -11.99 10.68 -22.74
C SER A 17 -10.65 11.31 -22.34
N LYS A 18 -10.38 12.55 -22.78
CA LYS A 18 -9.19 13.28 -22.35
C LYS A 18 -9.25 13.65 -20.87
N SER A 19 -10.43 14.03 -20.35
CA SER A 19 -10.62 14.33 -18.93
C SER A 19 -10.49 13.09 -18.05
N GLU A 20 -10.97 11.93 -18.53
CA GLU A 20 -10.92 10.64 -17.85
C GLU A 20 -9.50 10.09 -17.83
N LEU A 21 -8.75 10.22 -18.94
CA LEU A 21 -7.34 9.85 -19.01
C LEU A 21 -6.47 10.68 -18.06
N GLU A 22 -6.67 12.00 -18.02
CA GLU A 22 -5.94 12.88 -17.08
C GLU A 22 -6.30 12.55 -15.62
N GLN A 23 -7.57 12.23 -15.35
CA GLN A 23 -8.00 11.80 -14.02
C GLN A 23 -7.33 10.47 -13.61
N LEU A 24 -7.35 9.45 -14.49
CA LEU A 24 -6.69 8.17 -14.23
C LEU A 24 -5.18 8.34 -13.98
N LYS A 25 -4.52 9.25 -14.72
CA LYS A 25 -3.09 9.56 -14.51
C LYS A 25 -2.85 10.24 -13.16
N SER A 26 -3.70 11.18 -12.78
CA SER A 26 -3.65 11.85 -11.47
C SER A 26 -3.85 10.84 -10.33
N ASP A 27 -4.91 10.04 -10.40
CA ASP A 27 -5.23 9.03 -9.38
C ASP A 27 -4.07 8.03 -9.23
N GLN A 28 -3.46 7.60 -10.34
CA GLN A 28 -2.29 6.74 -10.31
C GLN A 28 -1.09 7.38 -9.58
N GLU A 29 -0.83 8.67 -9.81
CA GLU A 29 0.28 9.38 -9.15
C GLU A 29 0.04 9.51 -7.64
N ASP A 30 -1.19 9.83 -7.24
CA ASP A 30 -1.55 9.96 -5.84
C ASP A 30 -1.50 8.62 -5.10
N LEU A 31 -1.93 7.53 -5.73
CA LEU A 31 -1.77 6.20 -5.15
C LEU A 31 -0.30 5.78 -5.05
N LYS A 32 0.54 6.13 -6.05
CA LYS A 32 1.99 5.88 -6.00
C LYS A 32 2.63 6.58 -4.80
N LYS A 33 2.31 7.87 -4.58
CA LYS A 33 2.80 8.62 -3.42
C LYS A 33 2.40 7.95 -2.10
N GLN A 34 1.14 7.53 -1.97
CA GLN A 34 0.65 6.84 -0.77
C GLN A 34 1.34 5.49 -0.55
N ALA A 35 1.53 4.69 -1.60
CA ALA A 35 2.24 3.42 -1.51
C ALA A 35 3.70 3.60 -1.08
N ASP A 36 4.38 4.64 -1.60
CA ASP A 36 5.75 4.97 -1.23
C ASP A 36 5.86 5.48 0.22
N GLU A 37 4.91 6.29 0.68
CA GLU A 37 4.83 6.73 2.08
C GLU A 37 4.61 5.59 3.06
N LEU A 38 3.74 4.64 2.72
CA LEU A 38 3.53 3.43 3.52
C LEU A 38 4.79 2.56 3.56
N THR A 39 5.47 2.41 2.42
CA THR A 39 6.75 1.68 2.35
C THR A 39 7.80 2.34 3.24
N LYS A 40 7.96 3.67 3.16
CA LYS A 40 8.88 4.44 4.01
C LYS A 40 8.59 4.31 5.51
N GLN A 41 7.32 4.15 5.87
CA GLN A 41 6.93 3.90 7.27
C GLN A 41 7.18 2.46 7.71
N ALA A 42 7.02 1.49 6.79
CA ALA A 42 7.24 0.08 7.07
C ALA A 42 8.73 -0.26 7.26
N ASP A 43 9.63 0.35 6.48
CA ASP A 43 11.07 0.08 6.50
C ASP A 43 11.70 0.16 7.91
N PRO A 44 11.60 1.28 8.65
CA PRO A 44 12.19 1.37 9.99
C PRO A 44 11.55 0.39 10.99
N LEU A 45 10.25 0.11 10.85
CA LEU A 45 9.56 -0.87 11.69
C LEU A 45 9.99 -2.31 11.37
N SER A 46 10.33 -2.61 10.12
CA SER A 46 10.88 -3.90 9.72
C SER A 46 12.27 -4.12 10.34
N GLU A 47 13.12 -3.10 10.32
CA GLU A 47 14.41 -3.15 11.00
C GLU A 47 14.26 -3.30 12.53
N GLU A 48 13.33 -2.56 13.13
CA GLU A 48 13.05 -2.66 14.57
C GLU A 48 12.47 -4.03 14.94
N CYS A 49 11.56 -4.57 14.12
CA CYS A 49 11.05 -5.93 14.24
C CYS A 49 12.19 -6.95 14.27
N GLN A 50 13.14 -6.88 13.33
CA GLN A 50 14.28 -7.79 13.29
C GLN A 50 15.15 -7.70 14.55
N LYS A 51 15.40 -6.48 15.06
CA LYS A 51 16.13 -6.26 16.31
C LYS A 51 15.40 -6.88 17.50
N LEU A 52 14.08 -6.66 17.63
CA LEU A 52 13.28 -7.20 18.72
C LEU A 52 13.15 -8.72 18.66
N VAL A 53 13.03 -9.30 17.46
CA VAL A 53 13.06 -10.76 17.26
C VAL A 53 14.39 -11.34 17.71
N ALA A 54 15.52 -10.70 17.42
CA ALA A 54 16.82 -11.14 17.89
C ALA A 54 16.91 -11.08 19.43
N GLN A 55 16.42 -10.02 20.05
CA GLN A 55 16.37 -9.91 21.52
C GLN A 55 15.48 -10.98 22.16
N TYR A 56 14.33 -11.29 21.56
CA TYR A 56 13.47 -12.37 22.02
C TYR A 56 14.17 -13.73 21.91
N LYS A 57 14.86 -14.02 20.80
CA LYS A 57 15.62 -15.26 20.62
C LYS A 57 16.74 -15.40 21.66
N ASP A 58 17.45 -14.32 21.97
CA ASP A 58 18.48 -14.31 23.01
C ASP A 58 17.88 -14.56 24.41
N ALA A 59 16.77 -13.90 24.75
CA ALA A 59 16.06 -14.11 26.01
C ALA A 59 15.51 -15.54 26.15
N LEU A 60 15.00 -16.11 25.06
CA LEU A 60 14.54 -17.49 24.98
C LEU A 60 15.69 -18.47 25.25
N ALA A 61 16.85 -18.28 24.61
CA ALA A 61 18.03 -19.12 24.80
C ALA A 61 18.56 -19.06 26.25
N LYS A 62 18.39 -17.92 26.93
CA LYS A 62 18.81 -17.70 28.31
C LYS A 62 17.76 -18.09 29.35
N ASN A 63 16.57 -18.55 28.95
CA ASN A 63 15.41 -18.72 29.85
C ASN A 63 15.16 -17.47 30.74
N SER A 64 15.29 -16.29 30.14
CA SER A 64 15.13 -15.03 30.85
C SER A 64 13.69 -14.82 31.29
N SER A 65 13.51 -14.17 32.45
CA SER A 65 12.20 -13.84 33.02
C SER A 65 11.44 -12.78 32.23
N ASP A 66 12.11 -12.02 31.35
CA ASP A 66 11.53 -10.99 30.50
C ASP A 66 11.17 -11.47 29.08
N MET A 67 11.27 -12.78 28.82
CA MET A 67 11.02 -13.39 27.51
C MET A 67 9.66 -13.02 26.93
N GLU A 68 8.58 -13.11 27.71
CA GLU A 68 7.22 -12.85 27.23
C GLU A 68 7.02 -11.37 26.88
N ALA A 69 7.63 -10.46 27.65
CA ALA A 69 7.60 -9.03 27.35
C ALA A 69 8.30 -8.72 26.01
N LYS A 70 9.46 -9.36 25.75
CA LYS A 70 10.18 -9.21 24.47
C LYS A 70 9.42 -9.81 23.30
N LYS A 71 8.74 -10.95 23.50
CA LYS A 71 7.89 -11.58 22.50
C LYS A 71 6.74 -10.66 22.09
N GLU A 72 6.02 -10.09 23.04
CA GLU A 72 4.89 -9.19 22.74
C GLU A 72 5.35 -7.87 22.12
N ALA A 73 6.51 -7.34 22.55
CA ALA A 73 7.13 -6.18 21.91
C ALA A 73 7.49 -6.46 20.44
N ALA A 74 8.16 -7.59 20.16
CA ALA A 74 8.50 -8.02 18.81
C ALA A 74 7.24 -8.20 17.96
N LYS A 75 6.25 -8.95 18.46
CA LYS A 75 4.98 -9.22 17.78
C LYS A 75 4.28 -7.93 17.36
N LYS A 76 4.17 -6.95 18.26
CA LYS A 76 3.51 -5.67 17.98
C LYS A 76 4.20 -4.93 16.82
N VAL A 77 5.51 -4.76 16.89
CA VAL A 77 6.26 -4.00 15.88
C VAL A 77 6.27 -4.74 14.54
N CYS A 78 6.48 -6.05 14.55
CA CYS A 78 6.44 -6.88 13.35
C CYS A 78 5.05 -6.85 12.68
N GLN A 79 3.97 -6.89 13.47
CA GLN A 79 2.61 -6.77 12.93
C GLN A 79 2.38 -5.40 12.28
N GLN A 80 2.82 -4.32 12.93
CA GLN A 80 2.69 -2.98 12.36
C GLN A 80 3.47 -2.83 11.05
N ALA A 81 4.70 -3.35 10.97
CA ALA A 81 5.47 -3.37 9.73
C ALA A 81 4.73 -4.14 8.62
N PHE A 82 4.24 -5.34 8.95
CA PHE A 82 3.50 -6.18 8.00
C PHE A 82 2.21 -5.52 7.50
N ASP A 83 1.43 -4.91 8.39
CA ASP A 83 0.18 -4.23 8.03
C ASP A 83 0.42 -3.06 7.07
N LEU A 84 1.49 -2.29 7.27
CA LEU A 84 1.86 -1.19 6.37
C LEU A 84 2.34 -1.72 5.01
N SER A 85 3.18 -2.75 5.01
CA SER A 85 3.61 -3.41 3.77
C SER A 85 2.44 -3.98 2.98
N ASN A 86 1.47 -4.60 3.64
CA ASN A 86 0.27 -5.11 2.96
C ASN A 86 -0.57 -4.01 2.35
N LYS A 87 -0.81 -2.91 3.08
CA LYS A 87 -1.51 -1.76 2.50
C LYS A 87 -0.77 -1.19 1.30
N ALA A 88 0.55 -1.11 1.36
CA ALA A 88 1.34 -0.68 0.20
C ALA A 88 1.18 -1.65 -1.00
N LEU A 89 1.07 -2.96 -0.75
CA LEU A 89 0.79 -3.96 -1.80
C LEU A 89 -0.62 -3.82 -2.38
N GLU A 90 -1.63 -3.59 -1.55
CA GLU A 90 -3.01 -3.32 -2.00
C GLU A 90 -3.04 -2.08 -2.93
N LEU A 91 -2.38 -0.98 -2.54
CA LEU A 91 -2.30 0.20 -3.40
C LEU A 91 -1.54 -0.06 -4.71
N ARG A 92 -0.52 -0.93 -4.69
CA ARG A 92 0.20 -1.33 -5.90
C ARG A 92 -0.66 -2.14 -6.87
N ASP A 93 -1.55 -2.98 -6.35
CA ASP A 93 -2.53 -3.69 -7.16
C ASP A 93 -3.54 -2.71 -7.79
N GLU A 94 -4.03 -1.74 -7.03
CA GLU A 94 -4.89 -0.66 -7.57
C GLU A 94 -4.18 0.15 -8.65
N ILE A 95 -2.91 0.53 -8.45
CA ILE A 95 -2.08 1.21 -9.45
C ILE A 95 -1.98 0.38 -10.73
N PHE A 96 -1.79 -0.94 -10.61
CA PHE A 96 -1.72 -1.84 -11.76
C PHE A 96 -3.04 -1.88 -12.54
N ASN A 97 -4.17 -1.96 -11.82
CA ASN A 97 -5.49 -1.91 -12.44
C ASN A 97 -5.73 -0.56 -13.17
N ILE A 98 -5.31 0.56 -12.58
CA ILE A 98 -5.38 1.88 -13.24
C ILE A 98 -4.45 1.94 -14.47
N GLN A 99 -3.26 1.34 -14.43
CA GLN A 99 -2.38 1.25 -15.61
C GLN A 99 -3.07 0.55 -16.78
N ILE A 100 -3.79 -0.54 -16.51
CA ILE A 100 -4.58 -1.24 -17.53
C ILE A 100 -5.67 -0.31 -18.10
N ALA A 101 -6.38 0.41 -17.22
CA ALA A 101 -7.42 1.36 -17.65
C ALA A 101 -6.86 2.49 -18.53
N ILE A 102 -5.71 3.05 -18.17
CA ILE A 102 -5.01 4.06 -18.97
C ILE A 102 -4.66 3.50 -20.36
N ILE A 103 -4.08 2.30 -20.43
CA ILE A 103 -3.71 1.67 -21.71
C ILE A 103 -4.97 1.44 -22.57
N ALA A 104 -6.07 1.01 -21.97
CA ALA A 104 -7.33 0.83 -22.68
C ALA A 104 -7.86 2.15 -23.24
N GLU A 105 -7.84 3.22 -22.44
CA GLU A 105 -8.30 4.55 -22.85
C GLU A 105 -7.42 5.15 -23.96
N GLU A 106 -6.10 5.02 -23.86
CA GLU A 106 -5.15 5.48 -24.87
C GLU A 106 -5.31 4.74 -26.21
N ASN A 107 -5.81 3.49 -26.20
CA ASN A 107 -6.04 2.70 -27.40
C ASN A 107 -7.45 2.87 -28.01
N LYS A 108 -8.45 3.37 -27.27
CA LYS A 108 -9.77 3.72 -27.83
C LYS A 108 -9.67 4.75 -28.96
N GLY A 109 -8.68 5.65 -28.91
CA GLY A 109 -8.45 6.66 -29.95
C GLY A 109 -7.72 6.17 -31.21
N LYS A 110 -7.23 4.92 -31.24
CA LYS A 110 -6.41 4.37 -32.34
C LYS A 110 -7.10 3.31 -33.20
N THR A 111 -8.32 2.89 -32.83
CA THR A 111 -9.06 1.81 -33.51
C THR A 111 -10.19 2.33 -34.39
N SER A 112 -10.28 3.65 -34.58
CA SER A 112 -11.32 4.35 -35.35
C SER A 112 -10.86 4.85 -36.73
N GLU A 113 -9.79 4.28 -37.31
CA GLU A 113 -9.40 4.48 -38.71
C GLU A 113 -9.57 3.20 -39.54
#